data_AF-A0AAW2V0T4-F1
#
_entry.id   AF-A0AAW2V0T4-F1
#
_cell.length_a   1.000
_cell.length_b   1.000
_cell.length_c   1.000
_cell.angle_alpha   90.00
_cell.angle_beta   90.00
_cell.angle_gamma   90.00
#
_symmetry.space_group_name_H-M   'P 1'
#
loop_
_entity.id
_entity.type
_entity.pdbx_description
1 polymer ?
#
loop_
_entity_poly.entity_id
_entity_poly.type
_entity_poly.pdbx_seq_one_letter_code
_entity_poly.pdbx_strand_id
1 'polypeptide(L)'
;MIPIPEEQKVPLASVYMQAKAELWFQGHLEKSGMPSWSELTIIILRRFEDLDYERVVYEFNMLRQETTVHEYLIRFEELESHMLIFNKNLDETFFMMKFISGLKEEIKGYVATMNPTTLDQTIVLARRQENIVNALLRKINQQQKNNQSKAPFKPQNKSLPYKTSFKPSFKPRDEASQPRRFLTEAEVRARKEKNLCYKCDEPYSPGHRCRIRQVHMMLSEEEAKAYEELKIR
;
A
#
# COMPACT_ATOMS: atom_id res chain seq x y z
N MET A 1 -27.85 -30.36 -7.28
CA MET A 1 -28.89 -29.53 -7.92
C MET A 1 -29.19 -30.13 -9.29
N ILE A 2 -30.46 -30.26 -9.66
CA ILE A 2 -30.85 -30.72 -10.99
C ILE A 2 -30.71 -29.52 -11.94
N PRO A 3 -29.98 -29.63 -13.07
CA PRO A 3 -29.83 -28.52 -14.00
C PRO A 3 -31.17 -28.19 -14.65
N ILE A 4 -31.55 -26.92 -14.60
CA ILE A 4 -32.78 -26.42 -15.24
C ILE A 4 -32.47 -26.20 -16.73
N PRO A 5 -33.27 -26.75 -17.66
CA PRO A 5 -33.12 -26.49 -19.10
C PRO A 5 -33.16 -25.00 -19.42
N GLU A 6 -32.37 -24.54 -20.39
CA GLU A 6 -32.18 -23.11 -20.69
C GLU A 6 -33.52 -22.42 -20.99
N GLU A 7 -34.39 -23.10 -21.74
CA GLU A 7 -35.72 -22.65 -22.12
C GLU A 7 -36.69 -22.49 -20.93
N GLN A 8 -36.42 -23.15 -19.80
CA GLN A 8 -37.25 -23.06 -18.59
C GLN A 8 -36.76 -22.01 -17.60
N LYS A 9 -35.53 -21.51 -17.74
CA LYS A 9 -34.94 -20.57 -16.78
C LYS A 9 -35.71 -19.25 -16.71
N VAL A 10 -36.01 -18.65 -17.86
CA VAL A 10 -36.72 -17.36 -17.94
C VAL A 10 -38.18 -17.48 -17.47
N PRO A 11 -38.98 -18.47 -17.92
CA PRO A 11 -40.31 -18.72 -17.37
C PRO A 11 -40.31 -18.98 -15.86
N LEU A 12 -39.34 -19.72 -15.35
CA LEU A 12 -39.26 -19.97 -13.92
C LEU A 12 -38.91 -18.70 -13.14
N ALA A 13 -37.94 -17.92 -13.63
CA ALA A 13 -37.54 -16.66 -12.98
C ALA A 13 -38.67 -15.62 -12.96
N SER A 14 -39.51 -15.57 -13.98
CA SER A 14 -40.64 -14.64 -14.03
C SER A 14 -41.67 -14.88 -12.92
N VAL A 15 -41.85 -16.14 -12.48
CA VAL A 15 -42.73 -16.51 -11.35
C VAL A 15 -42.25 -15.90 -10.03
N TYR A 16 -40.94 -15.65 -9.89
CA TYR A 16 -40.36 -15.04 -8.70
C TYR A 16 -40.31 -13.51 -8.77
N MET A 17 -40.64 -12.90 -9.91
CA MET A 17 -40.74 -11.45 -10.01
C MET A 17 -42.04 -10.98 -9.36
N GLN A 18 -41.93 -10.02 -8.44
CA GLN A 18 -43.07 -9.53 -7.68
C GLN A 18 -43.21 -8.00 -7.79
N ALA A 19 -44.44 -7.53 -7.65
CA ALA A 19 -44.79 -6.11 -7.61
C ALA A 19 -44.24 -5.34 -8.82
N LYS A 20 -43.37 -4.35 -8.59
CA LYS A 20 -42.82 -3.49 -9.65
C LYS A 20 -41.96 -4.27 -10.66
N ALA A 21 -41.32 -5.36 -10.23
CA ALA A 21 -40.50 -6.19 -11.12
C ALA A 21 -41.37 -6.96 -12.11
N GLU A 22 -42.51 -7.50 -11.64
CA GLU A 22 -43.47 -8.20 -12.49
C GLU A 22 -44.05 -7.29 -13.59
N LEU A 23 -44.55 -6.11 -13.19
CA LEU A 23 -45.11 -5.12 -14.13
C LEU A 23 -44.08 -4.69 -15.18
N TRP A 24 -42.83 -4.48 -14.76
CA TRP A 24 -41.74 -4.15 -15.69
C TRP A 24 -41.46 -5.29 -16.67
N PHE A 25 -41.39 -6.53 -16.18
CA PHE A 25 -41.08 -7.67 -17.02
C PHE A 25 -42.21 -8.00 -18.01
N GLN A 26 -43.47 -7.91 -17.58
CA GLN A 26 -44.62 -7.98 -18.49
C GLN A 26 -44.53 -6.93 -19.60
N GLY A 27 -44.23 -5.67 -19.25
CA GLY A 27 -44.03 -4.61 -20.24
C GLY A 27 -42.83 -4.83 -21.17
N HIS A 28 -41.79 -5.55 -20.72
CA HIS A 28 -40.67 -5.97 -21.57
C HIS A 28 -41.11 -7.05 -22.57
N LEU A 29 -41.85 -8.07 -22.11
CA LEU A 29 -42.37 -9.15 -22.95
C LEU A 29 -43.25 -8.61 -24.09
N GLU A 30 -44.13 -7.64 -23.81
CA GLU A 30 -44.99 -7.02 -24.82
C GLU A 30 -44.20 -6.24 -25.90
N LYS A 31 -43.04 -5.67 -25.55
CA LYS A 31 -42.23 -4.85 -26.46
C LYS A 31 -41.19 -5.62 -27.25
N SER A 32 -40.61 -6.64 -26.64
CA SER A 32 -39.39 -7.29 -27.13
C SER A 32 -39.46 -8.81 -27.14
N GLY A 33 -40.55 -9.40 -26.64
CA GLY A 33 -40.70 -10.85 -26.52
C GLY A 33 -39.90 -11.44 -25.34
N MET A 34 -39.84 -12.77 -25.29
CA MET A 34 -39.14 -13.48 -24.24
C MET A 34 -37.62 -13.46 -24.48
N PRO A 35 -36.82 -12.88 -23.55
CA PRO A 35 -35.38 -12.88 -23.68
C PRO A 35 -34.78 -14.27 -23.42
N SER A 36 -33.57 -14.51 -23.91
CA SER A 36 -32.72 -15.60 -23.41
C SER A 36 -32.31 -15.36 -21.95
N TRP A 37 -31.81 -16.39 -21.26
CA TRP A 37 -31.33 -16.24 -19.89
C TRP A 37 -30.20 -15.20 -19.75
N SER A 38 -29.28 -15.16 -20.73
CA SER A 38 -28.16 -14.22 -20.72
C SER A 38 -28.66 -12.78 -20.91
N GLU A 39 -29.60 -12.56 -21.83
CA GLU A 39 -30.23 -11.24 -22.02
C GLU A 39 -31.03 -10.81 -20.79
N LEU A 40 -31.81 -11.73 -20.19
CA LEU A 40 -32.56 -11.47 -18.97
C LEU A 40 -31.63 -10.99 -17.84
N THR A 41 -30.50 -11.68 -17.66
CA THR A 41 -29.50 -11.33 -16.64
C THR A 41 -28.99 -9.90 -16.85
N ILE A 42 -28.64 -9.55 -18.09
CA ILE A 42 -28.14 -8.21 -18.44
C ILE A 42 -29.19 -7.13 -18.18
N ILE A 43 -30.44 -7.33 -18.61
CA ILE A 43 -31.49 -6.31 -18.44
C ILE A 43 -31.90 -6.14 -16.97
N ILE A 44 -31.84 -7.20 -16.16
CA ILE A 44 -32.07 -7.14 -14.71
C ILE A 44 -30.97 -6.30 -14.05
N LEU A 45 -29.69 -6.62 -14.30
CA LEU A 45 -28.56 -5.90 -13.73
C LEU A 45 -28.60 -4.41 -14.10
N ARG A 46 -28.85 -4.10 -15.37
CA ARG A 46 -29.02 -2.71 -15.81
C ARG A 46 -30.18 -2.00 -15.11
N ARG A 47 -31.32 -2.68 -14.89
CA ARG A 47 -32.54 -2.06 -14.35
C ARG A 47 -32.49 -1.84 -12.84
N PHE A 48 -31.90 -2.77 -12.11
CA PHE A 48 -31.96 -2.84 -10.64
C PHE A 48 -30.65 -2.49 -9.96
N GLU A 49 -29.52 -2.66 -10.64
CA GLU A 49 -28.18 -2.36 -10.09
C GLU A 49 -27.49 -1.19 -10.80
N ASP A 50 -28.13 -0.61 -11.83
CA ASP A 50 -27.53 0.42 -12.68
C ASP A 50 -26.15 -0.01 -13.22
N LEU A 51 -26.09 -1.30 -13.57
CA LEU A 51 -24.87 -2.00 -13.92
C LEU A 51 -24.87 -2.29 -15.42
N ASP A 52 -23.98 -1.61 -16.15
CA ASP A 52 -23.73 -1.85 -17.57
C ASP A 52 -22.27 -2.27 -17.82
N TYR A 53 -22.01 -2.70 -19.06
CA TYR A 53 -20.70 -3.18 -19.45
C TYR A 53 -19.59 -2.14 -19.28
N GLU A 54 -19.84 -0.88 -19.64
CA GLU A 54 -18.84 0.18 -19.58
C GLU A 54 -18.41 0.46 -18.15
N ARG A 55 -19.39 0.54 -17.23
CA ARG A 55 -19.15 0.70 -15.80
C ARG A 55 -18.37 -0.45 -15.22
N VAL A 56 -18.77 -1.70 -15.50
CA VAL A 56 -18.07 -2.90 -14.99
C VAL A 56 -16.63 -2.93 -15.47
N VAL A 57 -16.39 -2.69 -16.76
CA VAL A 57 -15.05 -2.64 -17.34
C VAL A 57 -14.21 -1.55 -16.70
N TYR A 58 -14.79 -0.37 -16.48
CA TYR A 58 -14.11 0.74 -15.81
C TYR A 58 -13.72 0.37 -14.37
N GLU A 59 -14.67 -0.09 -13.57
CA GLU A 59 -14.45 -0.47 -12.16
C GLU A 59 -13.43 -1.59 -12.04
N PHE A 60 -13.54 -2.64 -12.86
CA PHE A 60 -12.57 -3.73 -12.93
C PHE A 60 -11.19 -3.23 -13.33
N ASN A 61 -11.12 -2.27 -14.27
CA ASN A 61 -9.84 -1.73 -14.71
C ASN A 61 -9.14 -0.88 -13.66
N MET A 62 -9.92 -0.14 -12.88
CA MET A 62 -9.45 0.74 -11.82
C MET A 62 -9.23 0.02 -10.49
N LEU A 63 -9.70 -1.21 -10.34
CA LEU A 63 -9.56 -1.98 -9.11
C LEU A 63 -8.08 -2.12 -8.69
N ARG A 64 -7.77 -1.69 -7.47
CA ARG A 64 -6.46 -1.80 -6.82
C ARG A 64 -6.65 -2.20 -5.37
N GLN A 65 -5.64 -2.85 -4.79
CA GLN A 65 -5.62 -3.19 -3.37
C GLN A 65 -5.39 -1.93 -2.53
N GLU A 66 -6.42 -1.46 -1.83
CA GLU A 66 -6.32 -0.30 -0.94
C GLU A 66 -5.99 -0.69 0.51
N THR A 67 -6.60 -1.77 1.00
CA THR A 67 -6.50 -2.21 2.39
C THR A 67 -5.76 -3.55 2.48
N THR A 68 -6.50 -4.64 2.68
CA THR A 68 -5.97 -6.00 2.80
C THR A 68 -6.14 -6.78 1.51
N VAL A 69 -5.36 -7.85 1.33
CA VAL A 69 -5.53 -8.78 0.20
C VAL A 69 -6.91 -9.44 0.25
N HIS A 70 -7.49 -9.66 1.44
CA HIS A 70 -8.81 -10.26 1.59
C HIS A 70 -9.93 -9.36 1.04
N GLU A 71 -9.97 -8.10 1.46
CA GLU A 71 -10.95 -7.13 0.96
C GLU A 71 -10.81 -6.89 -0.55
N TYR A 72 -9.57 -6.82 -1.03
CA TYR A 72 -9.28 -6.73 -2.45
C TYR A 72 -9.81 -7.96 -3.22
N LEU A 73 -9.62 -9.16 -2.69
CA LEU A 73 -10.13 -10.39 -3.32
C LEU A 73 -11.65 -10.41 -3.41
N ILE A 74 -12.37 -10.04 -2.33
CA ILE A 74 -13.84 -9.98 -2.35
C ILE A 74 -14.30 -9.08 -3.50
N ARG A 75 -13.73 -7.88 -3.60
CA ARG A 75 -14.09 -6.94 -4.66
C ARG A 75 -13.67 -7.43 -6.05
N PHE A 76 -12.54 -8.14 -6.14
CA PHE A 76 -12.06 -8.73 -7.37
C PHE A 76 -13.02 -9.82 -7.88
N GLU A 77 -13.42 -10.77 -7.03
CA GLU A 77 -14.33 -11.87 -7.37
C GLU A 77 -15.72 -11.35 -7.79
N GLU A 78 -16.21 -10.28 -7.16
CA GLU A 78 -17.45 -9.62 -7.54
C GLU A 78 -17.37 -9.03 -8.96
N LEU A 79 -16.31 -8.27 -9.24
CA LEU A 79 -16.12 -7.66 -10.56
C LEU A 79 -15.76 -8.70 -11.64
N GLU A 80 -15.02 -9.75 -11.29
CA GLU A 80 -14.79 -10.92 -12.17
C GLU A 80 -16.10 -11.57 -12.57
N SER A 81 -17.00 -11.80 -11.61
CA SER A 81 -18.33 -12.34 -11.87
C SER A 81 -19.12 -11.45 -12.83
N HIS A 82 -19.09 -10.13 -12.63
CA HIS A 82 -19.73 -9.18 -13.56
C HIS A 82 -19.08 -9.20 -14.95
N MET A 83 -17.75 -9.23 -15.03
CA MET A 83 -17.03 -9.31 -16.30
C MET A 83 -17.42 -10.57 -17.09
N LEU A 84 -17.56 -11.72 -16.41
CA LEU A 84 -17.96 -12.98 -17.03
C LEU A 84 -19.43 -13.00 -17.50
N ILE A 85 -20.32 -12.21 -16.88
CA ILE A 85 -21.71 -12.05 -17.35
C ILE A 85 -21.72 -11.41 -18.75
N PHE A 86 -20.89 -10.39 -18.97
CA PHE A 86 -20.82 -9.67 -20.25
C PHE A 86 -19.87 -10.30 -21.26
N ASN A 87 -18.79 -10.94 -20.81
CA ASN A 87 -17.78 -11.54 -21.67
C ASN A 87 -17.29 -12.88 -21.10
N LYS A 88 -17.94 -13.96 -21.53
CA LYS A 88 -17.64 -15.34 -21.11
C LYS A 88 -16.33 -15.90 -21.68
N ASN A 89 -15.67 -15.19 -22.59
CA ASN A 89 -14.46 -15.66 -23.27
C ASN A 89 -13.16 -15.20 -22.59
N LEU A 90 -13.26 -14.52 -21.44
CA LEU A 90 -12.11 -14.15 -20.63
C LEU A 90 -11.56 -15.38 -19.92
N ASP A 91 -10.25 -15.59 -20.02
CA ASP A 91 -9.59 -16.75 -19.47
C ASP A 91 -9.02 -16.49 -18.06
N GLU A 92 -8.71 -17.57 -17.33
CA GLU A 92 -8.14 -17.47 -15.99
C GLU A 92 -6.81 -16.71 -16.00
N THR A 93 -6.01 -16.84 -17.06
CA THR A 93 -4.75 -16.12 -17.22
C THR A 93 -4.95 -14.61 -17.16
N PHE A 94 -5.98 -14.09 -17.86
CA PHE A 94 -6.33 -12.68 -17.82
C PHE A 94 -6.67 -12.21 -16.40
N PHE A 95 -7.51 -12.96 -15.68
CA PHE A 95 -7.88 -12.62 -14.31
C PHE A 95 -6.68 -12.70 -13.36
N MET A 96 -5.83 -13.72 -13.49
CA MET A 96 -4.58 -13.84 -12.73
C MET A 96 -3.66 -12.63 -12.95
N MET A 97 -3.38 -12.27 -14.20
CA MET A 97 -2.55 -11.11 -14.53
C MET A 97 -3.16 -9.81 -13.98
N LYS A 98 -4.48 -9.67 -14.10
CA LYS A 98 -5.19 -8.51 -13.55
C LYS A 98 -5.06 -8.45 -12.04
N PHE A 99 -5.27 -9.57 -11.35
CA PHE A 99 -5.17 -9.66 -9.91
C PHE A 99 -3.78 -9.21 -9.44
N ILE A 100 -2.70 -9.74 -10.03
CA ILE A 100 -1.31 -9.34 -9.75
C ILE A 100 -1.11 -7.84 -9.99
N SER A 101 -1.63 -7.32 -11.11
CA SER A 101 -1.45 -5.92 -11.48
C SER A 101 -2.03 -4.93 -10.46
N GLY A 102 -3.11 -5.33 -9.77
CA GLY A 102 -3.78 -4.50 -8.77
C GLY A 102 -3.31 -4.67 -7.34
N LEU A 103 -2.41 -5.62 -7.05
CA LEU A 103 -1.79 -5.76 -5.73
C LEU A 103 -0.90 -4.55 -5.39
N LYS A 104 -0.75 -4.25 -4.10
CA LYS A 104 0.20 -3.23 -3.63
C LYS A 104 1.64 -3.61 -3.98
N GLU A 105 2.49 -2.62 -4.20
CA GLU A 105 3.86 -2.83 -4.71
C GLU A 105 4.69 -3.71 -3.77
N GLU A 106 4.54 -3.54 -2.45
CA GLU A 106 5.22 -4.34 -1.42
C GLU A 106 4.84 -5.84 -1.42
N ILE A 107 3.72 -6.19 -2.08
CA ILE A 107 3.26 -7.57 -2.25
C ILE A 107 3.52 -8.04 -3.68
N LYS A 108 3.18 -7.21 -4.66
CA LYS A 108 3.21 -7.48 -6.10
C LYS A 108 4.58 -7.96 -6.58
N GLY A 109 5.66 -7.29 -6.19
CA GLY A 109 7.00 -7.66 -6.63
C GLY A 109 7.39 -9.10 -6.25
N TYR A 110 7.02 -9.53 -5.04
CA TYR A 110 7.25 -10.91 -4.62
C TYR A 110 6.38 -11.90 -5.39
N VAL A 111 5.08 -11.63 -5.49
CA VAL A 111 4.13 -12.52 -6.19
C VAL A 111 4.53 -12.71 -7.66
N ALA A 112 4.90 -11.63 -8.35
CA ALA A 112 5.37 -11.69 -9.74
C ALA A 112 6.64 -12.54 -9.88
N THR A 113 7.60 -12.39 -8.96
CA THR A 113 8.87 -13.16 -8.98
C THR A 113 8.63 -14.67 -8.83
N MET A 114 7.59 -15.06 -8.11
CA MET A 114 7.25 -16.47 -7.89
C MET A 114 6.61 -17.15 -9.11
N ASN A 115 6.28 -16.39 -10.17
CA ASN A 115 5.69 -16.87 -11.42
C ASN A 115 4.52 -17.85 -11.20
N PRO A 116 3.43 -17.43 -10.54
CA PRO A 116 2.26 -18.28 -10.35
C PRO A 116 1.64 -18.66 -11.71
N THR A 117 1.06 -19.86 -11.78
CA THR A 117 0.41 -20.39 -12.99
C THR A 117 -1.11 -20.43 -12.89
N THR A 118 -1.67 -20.16 -11.71
CA THR A 118 -3.13 -20.10 -11.47
C THR A 118 -3.51 -18.91 -10.61
N LEU A 119 -4.78 -18.50 -10.69
CA LEU A 119 -5.32 -17.42 -9.87
C LEU A 119 -5.29 -17.81 -8.37
N ASP A 120 -5.65 -19.04 -8.03
CA ASP A 120 -5.61 -19.55 -6.65
C ASP A 120 -4.19 -19.47 -6.05
N GLN A 121 -3.18 -19.94 -6.79
CA GLN A 121 -1.79 -19.86 -6.34
C GLN A 121 -1.36 -18.41 -6.11
N THR A 122 -1.77 -17.50 -6.99
CA THR A 122 -1.52 -16.07 -6.88
C THR A 122 -2.11 -15.50 -5.58
N ILE A 123 -3.35 -15.86 -5.26
CA ILE A 123 -4.06 -15.42 -4.04
C ILE A 123 -3.33 -15.91 -2.79
N VAL A 124 -2.93 -17.19 -2.76
CA VAL A 124 -2.19 -17.77 -1.63
C VAL A 124 -0.85 -17.05 -1.42
N LEU A 125 -0.11 -16.79 -2.50
CA LEU A 125 1.17 -16.06 -2.44
C LEU A 125 0.97 -14.63 -1.95
N ALA A 126 -0.05 -13.92 -2.44
CA ALA A 126 -0.35 -12.55 -2.01
C ALA A 126 -0.67 -12.48 -0.51
N ARG A 127 -1.53 -13.38 -0.01
CA ARG A 127 -1.87 -13.48 1.43
C ARG A 127 -0.64 -13.79 2.28
N ARG A 128 0.21 -14.71 1.83
CA ARG A 128 1.46 -15.06 2.53
C ARG A 128 2.38 -13.86 2.63
N GLN A 129 2.56 -13.14 1.54
CA GLN A 129 3.43 -11.98 1.50
C GLN A 129 2.89 -10.82 2.34
N GLU A 130 1.58 -10.56 2.30
CA GLU A 130 0.92 -9.58 3.17
C GLU A 130 1.18 -9.88 4.65
N ASN A 131 1.10 -11.15 5.06
CA ASN A 131 1.39 -11.56 6.44
C ASN A 131 2.84 -11.27 6.86
N ILE A 132 3.81 -11.50 5.96
CA ILE A 132 5.22 -11.20 6.21
C ILE A 132 5.42 -9.68 6.35
N VAL A 133 4.90 -8.90 5.41
CA VAL A 133 4.99 -7.43 5.43
C VAL A 133 4.38 -6.87 6.71
N ASN A 134 3.17 -7.30 7.07
CA ASN A 134 2.49 -6.88 8.29
C ASN A 134 3.27 -7.28 9.56
N ALA A 135 3.90 -8.46 9.59
CA ALA A 135 4.74 -8.87 10.71
C ALA A 135 5.98 -7.97 10.85
N LEU A 136 6.61 -7.57 9.75
CA LEU A 136 7.75 -6.65 9.75
C LEU A 136 7.34 -5.25 10.24
N LEU A 137 6.24 -4.70 9.72
CA LEU A 137 5.70 -3.41 10.15
C LEU A 137 5.37 -3.39 11.65
N ARG A 138 4.76 -4.46 12.17
CA ARG A 138 4.50 -4.60 13.62
C ARG A 138 5.78 -4.55 14.44
N LYS A 139 6.85 -5.24 14.03
CA LYS A 139 8.15 -5.22 14.72
C LYS A 139 8.78 -3.83 14.71
N ILE A 140 8.75 -3.13 13.58
CA ILE A 140 9.27 -1.76 13.45
C ILE A 140 8.51 -0.82 14.40
N ASN A 141 7.18 -0.89 14.41
CA ASN A 141 6.35 -0.03 15.26
C ASN A 141 6.55 -0.32 16.76
N GLN A 142 6.78 -1.58 17.15
CA GLN A 142 7.12 -1.93 18.54
C GLN A 142 8.48 -1.36 18.97
N GLN A 143 9.50 -1.41 18.10
CA GLN A 143 10.81 -0.83 18.39
C GLN A 143 10.77 0.70 18.56
N GLN A 144 9.93 1.39 17.78
CA GLN A 144 9.74 2.83 17.91
C GLN A 144 9.06 3.22 19.23
N LYS A 145 8.07 2.45 19.70
CA LYS A 145 7.44 2.68 21.01
C LYS A 145 8.41 2.48 22.18
N ASN A 146 9.28 1.47 22.12
CA ASN A 146 10.28 1.21 23.17
C ASN A 146 11.38 2.28 23.24
N ASN A 147 11.61 3.05 22.18
CA ASN A 147 12.56 4.17 22.20
C ASN A 147 11.96 5.48 22.75
N GLN A 148 10.64 5.60 22.85
CA GLN A 148 9.96 6.78 23.42
C GLN A 148 9.77 6.70 24.95
N SER A 149 9.98 5.54 25.56
CA SER A 149 9.85 5.33 27.01
C SER A 149 11.12 5.62 27.83
N LYS A 150 12.19 6.15 27.22
CA LYS A 150 13.31 6.73 28.00
C LYS A 150 12.96 8.14 28.45
N ALA A 151 12.22 8.22 29.56
CA ALA A 151 12.04 9.46 30.30
C ALA A 151 13.41 10.12 30.55
N PRO A 152 13.55 11.45 30.43
CA PRO A 152 14.81 12.12 30.75
C PRO A 152 15.18 11.79 32.19
N PHE A 153 16.38 11.23 32.37
CA PHE A 153 16.97 11.01 33.68
C PHE A 153 17.02 12.36 34.41
N LYS A 154 16.13 12.58 35.39
CA LYS A 154 16.20 13.78 36.24
C LYS A 154 17.40 13.60 37.18
N PRO A 155 18.45 14.42 37.10
CA PRO A 155 19.50 14.36 38.11
C PRO A 155 18.90 14.84 39.44
N GLN A 156 18.96 14.00 40.48
CA GLN A 156 18.64 14.41 41.85
C GLN A 156 19.69 15.41 42.32
N ASN A 157 19.38 16.70 42.23
CA ASN A 157 20.15 17.75 42.87
C ASN A 157 19.92 17.69 44.38
N LYS A 158 20.89 17.13 45.11
CA LYS A 158 21.07 17.44 46.54
C LYS A 158 21.83 18.77 46.61
N SER A 159 21.15 19.79 47.10
CA SER A 159 21.67 21.14 47.30
C SER A 159 22.77 21.18 48.36
N LEU A 160 23.89 21.82 48.04
CA LEU A 160 24.81 22.44 48.99
C LEU A 160 25.12 23.86 48.48
N PRO A 161 25.17 24.89 49.34
CA PRO A 161 25.29 26.26 48.91
C PRO A 161 26.77 26.64 48.79
N TYR A 162 27.24 26.98 47.59
CA TYR A 162 28.43 27.80 47.50
C TYR A 162 28.37 28.74 46.30
N LYS A 163 28.58 30.03 46.61
CA LYS A 163 28.68 31.14 45.69
C LYS A 163 29.90 30.92 44.80
N THR A 164 29.77 31.08 43.49
CA THR A 164 30.69 31.90 42.69
C THR A 164 30.09 32.18 41.32
N SER A 165 30.22 33.44 40.95
CA SER A 165 29.81 34.09 39.72
C SER A 165 30.61 33.58 38.51
N PHE A 166 29.95 32.92 37.56
CA PHE A 166 30.33 32.97 36.14
C PHE A 166 29.08 32.82 35.28
N LYS A 167 28.73 33.87 34.55
CA LYS A 167 27.75 33.81 33.46
C LYS A 167 28.46 33.30 32.20
N PRO A 168 27.94 32.28 31.52
CA PRO A 168 27.94 32.27 30.07
C PRO A 168 26.50 32.51 29.60
N SER A 169 26.34 33.54 28.78
CA SER A 169 25.11 33.87 28.08
C SER A 169 24.66 32.67 27.24
N PHE A 170 23.63 31.95 27.69
CA PHE A 170 22.90 31.01 26.84
C PHE A 170 21.84 31.81 26.08
N LYS A 171 22.11 32.10 24.80
CA LYS A 171 21.03 32.37 23.85
C LYS A 171 20.39 31.02 23.50
N PRO A 172 19.07 30.84 23.66
CA PRO A 172 18.39 29.67 23.10
C PRO A 172 18.46 29.80 21.58
N ARG A 173 19.04 28.81 20.89
CA ARG A 173 18.98 28.73 19.43
C ARG A 173 17.81 27.83 19.05
N ASP A 174 16.93 28.41 18.26
CA ASP A 174 15.68 27.85 17.77
C ASP A 174 15.82 26.43 17.21
N GLU A 175 14.86 25.58 17.61
CA GLU A 175 14.43 24.37 16.91
C GLU A 175 13.89 24.76 15.51
N ALA A 176 14.79 25.13 14.60
CA ALA A 176 14.48 25.29 13.20
C ALA A 176 15.43 24.41 12.39
N SER A 177 14.88 23.30 11.89
CA SER A 177 15.28 22.62 10.66
C SER A 177 16.75 22.79 10.24
N GLN A 178 17.68 22.08 10.89
CA GLN A 178 19.03 21.98 10.35
C GLN A 178 19.05 20.90 9.24
N PRO A 179 19.49 21.24 8.02
CA PRO A 179 19.48 20.31 6.89
C PRO A 179 20.37 19.10 7.21
N ARG A 180 19.88 17.89 6.90
CA ARG A 180 20.67 16.66 6.97
C ARG A 180 21.90 16.85 6.08
N ARG A 181 23.06 17.09 6.69
CA ARG A 181 24.31 17.33 5.97
C ARG A 181 24.91 15.98 5.58
N PHE A 182 24.84 15.63 4.30
CA PHE A 182 25.55 14.49 3.74
C PHE A 182 27.02 14.87 3.54
N LEU A 183 27.93 13.93 3.86
CA LEU A 183 29.37 14.10 3.69
C LEU A 183 29.81 13.28 2.48
N THR A 184 30.58 13.87 1.58
CA THR A 184 31.17 13.13 0.45
C THR A 184 32.37 12.32 0.90
N GLU A 185 32.80 11.35 0.10
CA GLU A 185 33.95 10.50 0.44
C GLU A 185 35.25 11.29 0.59
N ALA A 186 35.45 12.32 -0.24
CA ALA A 186 36.57 13.26 -0.13
C ALA A 186 36.55 14.03 1.20
N GLU A 187 35.36 14.44 1.64
CA GLU A 187 35.17 15.13 2.92
C GLU A 187 35.37 14.22 4.13
N VAL A 188 35.02 12.94 4.04
CA VAL A 188 35.30 11.93 5.06
C VAL A 188 36.82 11.70 5.17
N ARG A 189 37.51 11.57 4.03
CA ARG A 189 38.96 11.35 3.99
C ARG A 189 39.73 12.52 4.60
N ALA A 190 39.40 13.75 4.21
CA ALA A 190 40.02 14.96 4.75
C ALA A 190 39.79 15.14 6.26
N ARG A 191 38.62 14.73 6.78
CA ARG A 191 38.33 14.77 8.22
C ARG A 191 39.09 13.70 9.00
N LYS A 192 39.25 12.51 8.43
CA LYS A 192 40.04 11.43 9.01
C LYS A 192 41.52 11.83 9.16
N GLU A 193 42.09 12.46 8.13
CA GLU A 193 43.47 12.97 8.16
C GLU A 193 43.68 14.04 9.23
N LYS A 194 42.67 14.88 9.49
CA LYS A 194 42.71 15.97 10.47
C LYS A 194 42.23 15.57 11.86
N ASN A 195 41.90 14.28 12.09
CA ASN A 195 41.28 13.78 13.31
C ASN A 195 40.08 14.64 13.74
N LEU A 196 39.16 14.93 12.82
CA LEU A 196 37.95 15.71 13.11
C LEU A 196 36.72 14.81 13.17
N CYS A 197 35.78 15.19 14.02
CA CYS A 197 34.49 14.55 14.13
C CYS A 197 33.68 14.80 12.85
N TYR A 198 33.13 13.74 12.25
CA TYR A 198 32.27 13.80 11.07
C TYR A 198 30.94 14.55 11.26
N LYS A 199 30.68 15.14 12.44
CA LYS A 199 29.41 15.81 12.75
C LYS A 199 29.59 17.26 13.17
N CYS A 200 30.50 17.52 14.10
CA CYS A 200 30.71 18.85 14.67
C CYS A 200 31.99 19.54 14.21
N ASP A 201 32.80 18.91 13.33
CA ASP A 201 34.08 19.45 12.86
C ASP A 201 35.09 19.76 14.00
N GLU A 202 34.87 19.23 15.21
CA GLU A 202 35.77 19.33 16.37
C GLU A 202 36.78 18.17 16.41
N PRO A 203 37.94 18.30 17.09
CA PRO A 203 38.88 17.21 17.26
C PRO A 203 38.24 15.93 17.83
N TYR A 204 38.46 14.81 17.14
CA TYR A 204 37.98 13.50 17.49
C TYR A 204 39.06 12.71 18.22
N SER A 205 38.71 12.23 19.42
CA SER A 205 39.51 11.28 20.20
C SER A 205 38.63 10.12 20.67
N PRO A 206 39.21 8.95 21.00
CA PRO A 206 38.45 7.86 21.63
C PRO A 206 37.76 8.37 22.90
N GLY A 207 36.42 8.39 22.88
CA GLY A 207 35.59 8.98 23.95
C GLY A 207 34.92 10.32 23.61
N HIS A 208 35.14 10.88 22.42
CA HIS A 208 34.48 12.10 21.96
C HIS A 208 32.94 11.97 21.98
N ARG A 209 32.27 12.86 22.73
CA ARG A 209 30.80 12.98 22.76
C ARG A 209 30.34 14.14 21.89
N CYS A 210 30.00 13.84 20.65
CA CYS A 210 29.48 14.84 19.73
C CYS A 210 28.16 15.42 20.24
N ARG A 211 28.06 16.76 20.23
CA ARG A 211 26.86 17.50 20.62
C ARG A 211 25.71 17.35 19.61
N ILE A 212 26.00 16.94 18.38
CA ILE A 212 25.02 16.75 17.30
C ILE A 212 24.57 15.29 17.25
N ARG A 213 23.33 15.02 17.65
CA ARG A 213 22.71 13.68 17.67
C ARG A 213 21.94 13.40 16.38
N GLN A 214 22.64 13.14 15.28
CA GLN A 214 22.05 12.68 14.01
C GLN A 214 22.58 11.31 13.58
N VAL A 215 21.76 10.53 12.87
CA VAL A 215 22.15 9.26 12.22
C VAL A 215 22.73 9.60 10.84
N HIS A 216 23.88 9.02 10.48
CA HIS A 216 24.47 9.19 9.15
C HIS A 216 24.21 7.93 8.32
N MET A 217 23.69 8.12 7.11
CA MET A 217 23.58 7.06 6.10
C MET A 217 24.80 7.21 5.19
N MET A 218 25.60 6.15 5.05
CA MET A 218 26.66 6.11 4.05
C MET A 218 26.00 5.74 2.73
N LEU A 219 26.10 6.63 1.75
CA LEU A 219 25.61 6.40 0.40
C LEU A 219 26.64 5.57 -0.36
N SER A 220 26.17 4.69 -1.25
CA SER A 220 27.06 4.05 -2.22
C SER A 220 27.64 5.11 -3.19
N GLU A 221 28.71 4.77 -3.90
CA GLU A 221 29.32 5.67 -4.90
C GLU A 221 28.32 6.11 -5.98
N GLU A 222 27.35 5.25 -6.29
CA GLU A 222 26.29 5.50 -7.28
C GLU A 222 25.24 6.48 -6.73
N GLU A 223 24.83 6.32 -5.48
CA GLU A 223 23.88 7.20 -4.79
C GLU A 223 24.47 8.60 -4.54
N ALA A 224 25.78 8.70 -4.27
CA ALA A 224 26.46 9.97 -4.07
C ALA A 224 26.53 10.80 -5.37
N LYS A 225 26.75 10.17 -6.53
CA LYS A 225 26.76 10.86 -7.83
C LYS A 225 25.38 11.42 -8.19
N ALA A 226 24.33 10.63 -7.99
CA ALA A 226 22.95 11.06 -8.24
C ALA A 226 22.55 12.27 -7.36
N TYR A 227 23.06 12.34 -6.13
CA TYR A 227 22.78 13.45 -5.22
C TYR A 227 23.50 14.75 -5.60
N GLU A 228 24.74 14.67 -6.10
CA GLU A 228 25.47 15.85 -6.58
C GLU A 228 24.86 16.41 -7.88
N GLU A 229 24.37 15.56 -8.78
CA GLU A 229 23.67 15.99 -10.00
C GLU A 229 22.37 16.74 -9.71
N LEU A 230 21.64 16.34 -8.66
CA LEU A 230 20.42 17.03 -8.20
C LEU A 230 20.68 18.40 -7.55
N LYS A 231 21.92 18.67 -7.12
CA LYS A 231 22.30 19.90 -6.42
C LYS A 231 22.75 21.02 -7.37
N ILE A 232 22.98 20.67 -8.64
CA ILE A 232 23.41 21.59 -9.72
C ILE A 232 22.20 22.15 -10.50
N ARG A 233 20.98 21.72 -10.16
CA ARG A 233 19.72 22.21 -10.73
C ARG A 233 18.97 23.10 -9.74
#